data_AF-A0A920EYT7-F1
#
_entry.id   AF-A0A920EYT7-F1
#
_cell.length_a   1.000
_cell.length_b   1.000
_cell.length_c   1.000
_cell.angle_alpha   90.00
_cell.angle_beta   90.00
_cell.angle_gamma   90.00
#
_symmetry.space_group_name_H-M   'P 1'
#
loop_
_entity.id
_entity.type
_entity.pdbx_description
1 polymer ?
#
loop_
_entity_poly.entity_id
_entity_poly.type
_entity_poly.pdbx_seq_one_letter_code
_entity_poly.pdbx_strand_id
1 'polypeptide(L)' 'MAGLRYELAESWKTFAEYRITYTPMKADLDGGGQIETDILNNQVSVGFIYSFQ' A
#
# COMPACT_ATOMS: atom_id res chain seq x y z
N MET A 1 -8.37 -3.18 3.97
CA MET A 1 -7.23 -2.46 4.55
C MET A 1 -7.11 -2.91 6.00
N ALA A 2 -6.03 -3.58 6.37
CA ALA A 2 -5.77 -3.98 7.75
C ALA A 2 -4.62 -3.11 8.25
N GLY A 3 -4.88 -2.32 9.30
CA GLY A 3 -3.89 -1.42 9.89
C GLY A 3 -3.90 -1.57 11.40
N LEU A 4 -2.71 -1.72 11.99
CA LEU A 4 -2.51 -1.76 13.42
C LEU A 4 -1.88 -0.43 13.84
N ARG A 5 -2.52 0.27 14.78
CA ARG A 5 -2.00 1.49 15.40
C ARG A 5 -1.76 1.21 16.87
N TYR A 6 -0.53 1.40 17.32
CA TYR A 6 -0.15 1.24 18.72
C TYR A 6 0.48 2.54 19.22
N GLU A 7 -0.03 3.04 20.33
CA GLU A 7 0.53 4.19 21.03
C GLU A 7 1.46 3.66 22.12
N LEU A 8 2.78 3.85 21.96
CA LEU A 8 3.78 3.33 22.90
C LEU A 8 4.02 4.31 24.07
N ALA A 9 3.79 5.61 23.86
CA ALA A 9 3.80 6.68 24.86
C ALA A 9 3.04 7.90 24.29
N GLU A 10 2.59 8.85 25.11
CA GLU A 10 1.86 10.06 24.64
C GLU A 10 2.58 10.81 23.51
N SER A 11 3.92 10.77 23.52
CA SER A 11 4.78 11.41 22.51
C SER A 11 5.13 10.51 21.32
N TRP A 12 4.92 9.19 21.40
CA TRP A 12 5.38 8.22 20.39
C TRP A 12 4.22 7.38 19.87
N LYS A 13 3.83 7.61 18.61
CA LYS A 13 2.81 6.80 17.92
C LYS A 13 3.47 5.98 16.83
N THR A 14 3.16 4.69 16.77
CA THR A 14 3.62 3.84 15.66
C THR A 14 2.44 3.35 14.86
N PHE A 15 2.65 3.21 13.55
CA PHE A 15 1.65 2.67 12.65
C PHE A 15 2.28 1.62 11.74
N ALA A 16 1.55 0.53 11.54
CA ALA A 16 1.83 -0.47 10.55
C ALA A 16 0.58 -0.67 9.71
N GLU A 17 0.68 -0.43 8.41
CA GLU A 17 -0.42 -0.57 7.47
C GLU A 17 -0.01 -1.52 6.35
N TYR A 18 -0.87 -2.50 6.08
CA TYR A 18 -0.68 -3.43 4.97
C TYR A 18 -1.76 -3.22 3.92
N ARG A 19 -1.31 -2.99 2.68
CA ARG A 19 -2.14 -2.64 1.53
C ARG A 19 -1.83 -3.58 0.39
N ILE A 20 -2.84 -4.34 -0.01
CA ILE A 20 -2.83 -5.13 -1.24
C ILE A 20 -3.66 -4.37 -2.27
N THR A 21 -3.09 -4.12 -3.44
CA THR A 21 -3.80 -3.50 -4.56
C THR A 21 -3.67 -4.40 -5.78
N TYR A 22 -4.81 -4.79 -6.34
CA TYR A 22 -4.88 -5.53 -7.60
C TYR A 22 -5.30 -4.57 -8.70
N THR A 23 -4.47 -4.44 -9.73
CA THR A 23 -4.73 -3.57 -10.88
C THR A 23 -4.67 -4.41 -12.16
N PRO A 24 -5.82 -4.75 -12.76
CA PRO A 24 -5.83 -5.38 -14.07
C PRO A 24 -5.51 -4.30 -15.12
N MET A 25 -4.38 -4.45 -15.81
CA MET A 25 -4.01 -3.61 -16.95
C MET A 25 -4.40 -4.33 -18.24
N LYS A 26 -5.22 -3.66 -19.06
CA LYS A 26 -5.48 -4.07 -20.44
C LYS A 26 -4.91 -3.00 -21.36
N ALA A 27 -4.00 -3.39 -22.24
CA ALA A 27 -3.43 -2.50 -23.25
C ALA A 27 -3.66 -3.13 -24.64
N ASP A 28 -4.30 -2.36 -25.52
CA ASP A 28 -4.48 -2.75 -26.91
C ASP A 28 -3.20 -2.40 -27.69
N LEU A 29 -2.68 -3.38 -28.44
CA LEU A 29 -1.51 -3.20 -29.30
C LEU A 29 -1.96 -2.70 -30.68
N ASP A 30 -1.26 -1.67 -31.17
CA ASP A 30 -1.40 -1.16 -32.54
C ASP A 30 -0.93 -2.24 -33.53
N GLY A 31 -1.88 -3.07 -33.99
CA GLY A 31 -1.61 -4.28 -34.78
C GLY A 31 -2.59 -5.43 -34.57
N GLY A 32 -3.50 -5.35 -33.58
CA GLY A 32 -4.61 -6.29 -33.43
C GLY A 32 -4.41 -7.37 -32.35
N GLY A 33 -3.73 -7.05 -31.25
CA GLY A 33 -3.58 -7.93 -30.09
C GLY A 33 -3.93 -7.21 -28.78
N GLN A 34 -4.35 -7.98 -27.77
CA GLN A 34 -4.61 -7.48 -26.41
C GLN A 34 -3.56 -8.01 -25.45
N ILE A 35 -2.90 -7.11 -24.72
CA ILE A 35 -2.09 -7.46 -23.56
C ILE A 35 -2.95 -7.26 -22.33
N GLU A 36 -3.27 -8.36 -21.65
CA GLU A 36 -3.79 -8.34 -20.29
C GLU A 36 -2.64 -8.66 -19.33
N THR A 37 -2.43 -7.80 -18.34
CA THR A 37 -1.42 -8.01 -17.30
C THR A 37 -2.01 -7.68 -15.95
N ASP A 38 -1.88 -8.64 -15.05
CA ASP A 38 -2.31 -8.50 -13.66
C ASP A 38 -1.16 -7.97 -12.82
N ILE A 39 -1.33 -6.75 -12.28
CA ILE A 39 -0.37 -6.18 -11.34
C ILE A 39 -0.92 -6.40 -9.93
N LEU A 40 -0.31 -7.34 -9.20
CA LEU A 40 -0.51 -7.52 -7.77
C LEU A 40 0.56 -6.74 -7.01
N ASN A 41 0.17 -5.62 -6.41
CA ASN A 41 1.06 -4.81 -5.58
C ASN A 41 0.80 -5.09 -4.10
N ASN A 42 1.82 -5.58 -3.41
CA ASN A 42 1.82 -5.79 -1.97
C ASN A 42 2.70 -4.71 -1.32
N GLN A 43 2.07 -3.79 -0.59
CA GLN A 43 2.74 -2.69 0.07
C GLN A 43 2.58 -2.79 1.58
N VAL A 44 3.71 -2.76 2.29
CA VAL A 44 3.74 -2.59 3.74
C VAL A 44 4.29 -1.21 4.06
N SER A 45 3.58 -0.45 4.89
CA SER A 45 3.99 0.85 5.38
C SER A 45 4.15 0.77 6.89
N VAL A 46 5.34 1.09 7.38
CA VAL A 46 5.65 1.16 8.80
C VAL A 46 6.21 2.53 9.11
N GLY A 47 5.75 3.14 10.19
CA GLY A 47 6.20 4.47 10.58
C GLY A 47 6.08 4.70 12.07
N PHE A 48 6.89 5.65 12.52
CA PHE A 48 6.90 6.18 13.86
C PHE A 48 6.69 7.69 13.78
N ILE A 49 5.88 8.21 14.67
CA ILE A 49 5.54 9.61 14.80
C ILE A 49 5.98 10.02 16.19
N TYR A 50 6.86 11.00 16.27
CA TYR A 50 7.26 11.64 17.51
C TYR A 50 6.59 13.02 17.58
N SER A 51 5.82 13.27 18.63
CA SER A 51 5.23 14.57 18.92
C SER A 51 6.07 15.28 19.99
N PHE A 52 6.68 16.42 19.62
CA PHE A 52 7.21 17.38 20.58
C PHE A 52 6.03 18.27 21.01
N GLN A 53 5.67 18.24 22.30
CA GLN A 53 4.71 19.18 22.88
C GLN A 53 5.44 20.44 23.37
#